data_AF-A0A6L9KRC8-F1
#
_entry.id   AF-A0A6L9KRC8-F1
#
_cell.length_a   1.000
_cell.length_b   1.000
_cell.length_c   1.000
_cell.angle_alpha   90.00
_cell.angle_beta   90.00
_cell.angle_gamma   90.00
#
_symmetry.space_group_name_H-M   'P 1'
#
loop_
_entity.id
_entity.type
_entity.pdbx_description
1 polymer ?
#
loop_
_entity_poly.entity_id
_entity_poly.type
_entity_poly.pdbx_seq_one_letter_code
_entity_poly.pdbx_strand_id
1 'polypeptide(L)' 'MKIFYRPFYESEATQFIDQIKAKNPELAVKQRQGLKLLWDKAVDWSAWREYRAAQVKQNPYVYQTHTD' A
#
# COMPACT_ATOMS: atom_id res chain seq x y z
N MET A 1 -32.00 -29.72 0.49
CA MET A 1 -32.19 -28.86 -0.71
C MET A 1 -32.47 -27.44 -0.24
N LYS A 2 -31.71 -26.46 -0.73
CA LYS A 2 -31.98 -25.04 -0.45
C LYS A 2 -32.96 -24.49 -1.49
N ILE A 3 -34.26 -24.66 -1.24
CA ILE A 3 -35.34 -24.38 -2.21
C ILE A 3 -35.55 -22.86 -2.44
N PHE A 4 -35.12 -22.01 -1.50
CA PHE A 4 -35.29 -20.55 -1.57
C PHE A 4 -33.98 -19.76 -1.42
N TYR A 5 -32.83 -20.42 -1.52
CA TYR A 5 -31.56 -19.72 -1.39
C TYR A 5 -31.29 -18.91 -2.67
N ARG A 6 -31.27 -17.58 -2.51
CA ARG A 6 -30.67 -16.71 -3.51
C ARG A 6 -29.16 -16.70 -3.31
N PRO A 7 -28.37 -16.81 -4.39
CA PRO A 7 -26.94 -16.55 -4.30
C PRO A 7 -26.72 -15.13 -3.76
N PHE A 8 -25.66 -14.95 -2.98
CA PHE A 8 -25.25 -13.62 -2.58
C PHE A 8 -24.94 -12.80 -3.83
N TYR A 9 -25.35 -11.52 -3.82
CA TYR A 9 -24.97 -10.61 -4.89
C TYR A 9 -23.45 -10.49 -4.93
N GLU A 10 -22.90 -10.60 -6.13
CA GLU A 10 -21.50 -10.36 -6.40
C GLU A 10 -21.42 -9.22 -7.43
N SER A 11 -20.55 -8.25 -7.18
CA SER A 11 -20.37 -7.14 -8.11
C SER A 11 -19.64 -7.59 -9.37
N GLU A 12 -19.92 -6.92 -10.50
CA GLU A 12 -19.22 -7.18 -11.76
C GLU A 12 -17.70 -7.04 -11.62
N ALA A 13 -17.24 -6.10 -10.78
CA ALA A 13 -15.82 -5.92 -10.47
C ALA A 13 -15.21 -7.14 -9.78
N THR A 14 -15.93 -7.78 -8.85
CA THR A 14 -15.44 -8.99 -8.16
C THR A 14 -15.35 -10.15 -9.14
N GLN A 15 -16.40 -10.37 -9.94
CA GLN A 15 -16.42 -11.40 -10.98
C GLN A 15 -15.29 -11.22 -11.99
N PHE A 16 -15.02 -9.97 -12.41
CA PHE A 16 -13.93 -9.65 -13.32
C PHE A 16 -12.56 -9.98 -12.71
N ILE A 17 -12.32 -9.57 -11.46
CA ILE A 17 -11.06 -9.84 -10.76
C ILE A 17 -10.83 -11.35 -10.63
N ASP A 18 -11.87 -12.11 -10.29
CA ASP A 18 -11.76 -13.55 -10.10
C ASP A 18 -11.53 -14.29 -11.42
N GLN A 19 -12.19 -13.86 -12.50
CA GLN A 19 -11.92 -14.37 -13.85
C GLN A 19 -10.47 -14.11 -14.29
N ILE A 20 -9.91 -12.93 -14.00
CA ILE A 20 -8.52 -12.60 -14.34
C ILE A 20 -7.54 -13.49 -13.56
N LYS A 21 -7.78 -13.67 -12.25
CA LYS A 21 -6.94 -14.54 -11.42
C LYS A 21 -6.98 -16.00 -11.88
N ALA A 22 -8.16 -16.49 -12.27
CA ALA A 22 -8.32 -17.85 -12.78
C ALA A 22 -7.62 -18.05 -14.13
N LYS A 23 -7.70 -17.08 -15.04
CA LYS A 23 -7.03 -17.13 -16.35
C LYS A 23 -5.51 -17.03 -16.23
N ASN A 24 -5.01 -16.26 -15.26
CA ASN A 24 -3.58 -15.94 -15.11
C ASN A 24 -3.08 -16.31 -13.70
N PRO A 25 -2.81 -17.60 -13.41
CA PRO A 25 -2.39 -18.04 -12.07
C PRO A 25 -1.06 -17.43 -11.63
N GLU A 26 -0.15 -17.06 -12.56
CA GLU A 26 1.11 -16.39 -12.18
C GLU A 26 0.97 -14.90 -11.82
N LEU A 27 -0.21 -14.30 -12.01
CA LEU A 27 -0.45 -12.88 -11.74
C LEU A 27 -0.12 -12.49 -10.29
N ALA A 28 -0.43 -13.35 -9.33
CA ALA A 28 -0.12 -13.10 -7.92
C ALA A 28 1.39 -13.03 -7.65
N VAL A 29 2.20 -13.82 -8.36
CA VAL A 29 3.67 -13.78 -8.27
C VAL A 29 4.18 -12.45 -8.84
N LYS A 30 3.69 -12.05 -10.01
CA LYS A 30 4.03 -10.77 -10.66
C LYS A 30 3.65 -9.58 -9.78
N GLN A 31 2.49 -9.62 -9.12
CA GLN A 31 2.05 -8.59 -8.19
C GLN A 31 3.01 -8.47 -6.99
N ARG A 32 3.38 -9.60 -6.36
CA ARG A 32 4.36 -9.61 -5.26
C ARG A 32 5.73 -9.08 -5.70
N GLN A 33 6.18 -9.46 -6.88
CA GLN A 33 7.42 -8.93 -7.45
C GLN A 33 7.36 -7.41 -7.64
N GLY A 34 6.24 -6.89 -8.18
CA GLY A 34 6.02 -5.45 -8.35
C GLY A 34 5.99 -4.70 -7.02
N LEU A 35 5.31 -5.25 -6.00
CA LEU A 35 5.31 -4.68 -4.65
C LEU A 35 6.72 -4.63 -4.07
N LYS A 36 7.54 -5.68 -4.21
CA LYS A 36 8.93 -5.70 -3.73
C LYS A 36 9.83 -4.63 -4.36
N LEU A 37 9.51 -4.17 -5.57
CA LEU A 37 10.31 -3.14 -6.24
C LEU A 37 10.20 -1.77 -5.59
N LEU A 38 9.03 -1.36 -5.10
CA LEU A 38 8.81 0.01 -4.62
C LEU A 38 8.18 0.09 -3.22
N TRP A 39 7.54 -0.98 -2.74
CA TRP A 39 6.71 -0.97 -1.54
C TRP A 39 7.30 -1.82 -0.41
N ASP A 40 7.65 -3.09 -0.67
CA ASP A 40 8.21 -3.98 0.37
C ASP A 40 9.72 -3.74 0.52
N LYS A 41 10.06 -2.54 1.02
CA LYS A 41 11.43 -2.17 1.37
C LYS A 41 11.74 -2.55 2.80
N ALA A 42 12.91 -3.13 3.02
CA ALA A 42 13.44 -3.30 4.37
C ALA A 42 13.77 -1.90 4.92
N VAL A 43 13.07 -1.52 5.98
CA VAL A 43 13.29 -0.26 6.68
C VAL A 43 14.07 -0.55 7.96
N ASP A 44 15.17 0.16 8.15
CA ASP A 44 15.90 0.11 9.41
C ASP A 44 15.22 1.00 10.46
N TRP A 45 14.65 0.36 11.47
CA TRP A 45 13.91 1.02 12.54
C TRP A 45 14.81 1.80 13.50
N SER A 46 16.08 1.42 13.67
CA SER A 46 17.02 2.17 14.51
C SER A 46 17.38 3.49 13.82
N ALA A 47 17.73 3.45 12.54
CA ALA A 47 17.99 4.63 11.71
C ALA A 47 16.78 5.58 11.69
N TRP A 48 15.57 5.06 11.56
CA TRP A 48 14.34 5.88 11.63
C TRP A 48 14.18 6.60 12.96
N ARG A 49 14.53 5.95 14.07
CA ARG A 49 14.49 6.59 15.40
C ARG A 49 15.51 7.73 15.49
N GLU A 50 16.71 7.51 14.99
CA GLU A 50 17.77 8.52 14.95
C GLU A 50 17.39 9.70 14.05
N TYR A 51 16.84 9.45 12.85
CA TYR A 51 16.35 10.52 11.97
C TYR A 51 15.27 11.38 12.62
N ARG A 52 14.33 10.75 13.36
CA ARG A 52 13.32 11.51 14.11
C ARG A 52 13.94 12.33 15.24
N ALA A 53 14.92 11.77 15.95
CA ALA A 53 15.63 12.49 17.02
C ALA A 53 16.47 13.66 16.48
N ALA A 54 17.02 13.54 15.27
CA ALA A 54 17.81 14.56 14.60
C ALA A 54 16.96 15.63 13.86
N GLN A 55 15.62 15.55 13.89
CA GLN A 55 14.78 16.54 13.23
C GLN A 55 15.00 17.94 13.81
N VAL A 56 15.36 18.88 12.95
CA VAL A 56 15.41 20.31 13.28
C VAL A 56 14.01 20.89 13.11
N LYS A 57 13.52 21.62 14.13
CA LYS A 57 12.23 22.29 14.06
C LYS A 57 12.23 23.32 12.93
N GLN A 58 11.34 23.14 11.96
CA GLN A 58 11.15 24.10 10.88
C GLN A 58 10.43 25.35 11.43
N ASN A 59 10.91 26.53 11.07
CA ASN A 59 10.22 27.79 11.39
C ASN A 59 8.84 27.84 10.69
N PRO A 60 7.81 28.47 11.30
CA PRO A 60 6.47 28.58 10.70
C PRO A 60 6.49 29.23 9.31
N TYR A 61 7.46 30.11 9.07
CA TYR A 61 7.69 30.72 7.77
C TYR A 61 9.12 30.45 7.31
N VAL A 62 9.26 29.67 6.23
CA VAL A 62 10.56 29.14 5.73
C VAL A 62 11.53 30.24 5.28
N TYR A 63 10.99 31.37 4.82
CA TYR A 63 11.78 32.50 4.34
C TYR A 63 11.99 33.59 5.39
N GLN A 64 11.56 33.37 6.64
CA GLN A 64 11.80 34.34 7.69
C GLN A 64 13.29 34.38 7.98
N THR A 65 13.92 35.51 7.65
CA THR A 65 15.30 35.79 8.06
C THR A 65 15.31 36.05 9.56
N HIS A 66 16.18 35.37 10.30
CA HIS A 66 16.43 35.70 11.71
C HIS A 66 17.09 37.08 11.77
N THR A 67 16.35 38.10 12.20
CA THR A 67 16.92 39.33 12.76
C THR A 67 17.06 39.11 14.25
N ASP A 68 18.31 39.01 14.71
CA ASP A 68 18.63 39.08 16.15
C ASP A 68 18.15 40.40 16.76
#